data_AF-A0A2V7XPD9-F1
#
_entry.id   AF-A0A2V7XPD9-F1
#
_cell.length_a   1.000
_cell.length_b   1.000
_cell.length_c   1.000
_cell.angle_alpha   90.00
_cell.angle_beta   90.00
_cell.angle_gamma   90.00
#
_symmetry.space_group_name_H-M   'P 1'
#
loop_
_entity.id
_entity.type
_entity.pdbx_description
1 polymer ?
#
loop_
_entity_poly.entity_id
_entity_poly.type
_entity_poly.pdbx_seq_one_letter_code
_entity_poly.pdbx_strand_id
1 'polypeptide(L)'
;MANPRIDELRKKLDKEPGSRLFAQLAEELRKEGELEEAIQVARDGLKKHPNYPSARITLGRALLDTGDLAAAKAEFETVLKAAPDNIVASRYLAECLEGLGDIEGATGRYKLTLQLAPGDKQASSRLHAMEHRGPSAVAAPAPSPPAAPQTPSPAAAT
;
A
#
# COMPACT_ATOMS: atom_id res chain seq x y z
N MET A 1 26.03 -10.87 9.88
CA MET A 1 26.94 -10.16 8.96
C MET A 1 26.14 -9.01 8.40
N ALA A 2 26.55 -7.76 8.58
CA ALA A 2 25.81 -6.61 8.06
C ALA A 2 25.69 -6.69 6.54
N ASN A 3 24.52 -6.44 5.97
CA ASN A 3 24.36 -6.47 4.52
C ASN A 3 25.27 -5.41 3.87
N PRO A 4 26.21 -5.79 2.98
CA PRO A 4 27.10 -4.82 2.32
C PRO A 4 26.32 -3.78 1.52
N ARG A 5 25.09 -4.12 1.09
CA ARG A 5 24.20 -3.20 0.40
C ARG A 5 23.67 -2.09 1.28
N ILE A 6 23.35 -2.38 2.54
CA ILE A 6 22.83 -1.40 3.51
C ILE A 6 23.92 -0.38 3.85
N ASP A 7 25.15 -0.84 4.10
CA ASP A 7 26.29 0.06 4.37
C ASP A 7 26.58 1.00 3.20
N GLU A 8 26.61 0.47 1.97
CA GLU A 8 26.81 1.28 0.77
C GLU A 8 25.72 2.35 0.61
N LEU A 9 24.45 1.96 0.78
CA LEU A 9 23.31 2.87 0.66
C LEU A 9 23.34 3.95 1.73
N ARG A 10 23.70 3.61 2.98
CA ARG A 10 23.86 4.56 4.08
C ARG A 10 24.96 5.57 3.78
N LYS A 11 26.12 5.11 3.32
CA LYS A 11 27.25 5.99 2.95
C LYS A 11 26.92 6.91 1.77
N LYS A 12 26.15 6.44 0.79
CA LYS A 12 25.66 7.28 -0.31
C LYS A 12 24.66 8.32 0.17
N LEU A 13 23.73 7.93 1.05
CA LEU A 13 22.75 8.84 1.62
C LEU A 13 23.39 9.91 2.51
N ASP A 14 24.48 9.58 3.22
CA ASP A 14 25.25 10.56 3.99
C ASP A 14 25.87 11.65 3.11
N LYS A 15 26.41 11.27 1.95
CA LYS A 15 26.93 12.20 0.94
C LYS A 15 25.83 12.99 0.24
N GLU A 16 24.67 12.37 0.05
CA GLU A 16 23.53 12.93 -0.68
C GLU A 16 22.24 12.81 0.14
N PRO A 17 22.11 13.61 1.23
CA PRO A 17 20.99 13.47 2.18
C PRO A 17 19.62 13.86 1.59
N GLY A 18 19.61 14.43 0.38
CA GLY A 18 18.42 14.72 -0.40
C GLY A 18 18.11 13.69 -1.48
N SER A 19 18.88 12.61 -1.63
CA SER A 19 18.66 11.60 -2.66
C SER A 19 17.55 10.62 -2.27
N ARG A 20 16.82 10.11 -3.25
CA ARG A 20 15.71 9.13 -3.08
C ARG A 20 16.18 7.72 -2.66
N LEU A 21 17.50 7.57 -2.42
CA LEU A 21 18.15 6.34 -1.98
C LEU A 21 17.66 5.86 -0.62
N PHE A 22 17.13 6.76 0.22
CA PHE A 22 16.53 6.40 1.51
C PHE A 22 15.42 5.35 1.38
N ALA A 23 14.67 5.35 0.28
CA ALA A 23 13.61 4.36 0.05
C ALA A 23 14.20 2.97 -0.20
N GLN A 24 15.33 2.90 -0.91
CA GLN A 24 16.04 1.63 -1.13
C GLN A 24 16.69 1.15 0.17
N LEU A 25 17.29 2.06 0.94
CA LEU A 25 17.88 1.74 2.23
C LEU A 25 16.82 1.19 3.20
N ALA A 26 15.67 1.85 3.32
CA ALA A 26 14.56 1.40 4.15
C ALA A 26 14.03 0.03 3.70
N GLU A 27 13.96 -0.24 2.39
CA GLU A 27 13.54 -1.56 1.89
C GLU A 27 14.53 -2.67 2.27
N GLU A 28 15.83 -2.42 2.15
CA GLU A 28 16.86 -3.41 2.51
C GLU A 28 16.90 -3.64 4.02
N LEU A 29 16.78 -2.58 4.83
CA LEU A 29 16.66 -2.68 6.29
C LEU A 29 15.42 -3.51 6.68
N ARG A 30 14.27 -3.28 6.03
CA ARG A 30 13.05 -4.06 6.26
C ARG A 30 13.26 -5.54 5.97
N LYS A 31 13.97 -5.88 4.88
CA LYS A 31 14.28 -7.28 4.53
C LYS A 31 15.25 -7.94 5.51
N GLU A 32 16.13 -7.16 6.13
CA GLU A 32 17.07 -7.63 7.16
C GLU A 32 16.40 -7.82 8.54
N GLY A 33 15.15 -7.35 8.69
CA GLY A 33 14.41 -7.38 9.96
C GLY A 33 14.69 -6.18 10.86
N GLU A 34 15.49 -5.22 10.39
CA GLU A 34 15.80 -3.94 11.07
C GLU A 34 14.63 -2.96 10.87
N LEU A 35 13.43 -3.33 11.35
CA LEU A 35 12.18 -2.66 11.03
C LEU A 35 12.10 -1.24 11.60
N GLU A 36 12.59 -1.01 12.81
CA GLU A 36 12.60 0.32 13.45
C GLU A 36 13.48 1.31 12.68
N GLU A 37 14.70 0.89 12.32
CA GLU A 37 15.61 1.67 11.48
C GLU A 37 14.99 1.94 10.10
N ALA A 38 14.35 0.93 9.47
CA ALA A 38 13.67 1.09 8.19
C ALA A 38 12.58 2.17 8.24
N ILE A 39 11.75 2.15 9.29
CA ILE A 39 10.70 3.16 9.53
C ILE A 39 11.32 4.54 9.70
N GLN A 40 12.38 4.66 10.48
CA GLN A 40 13.03 5.94 10.76
C GLN A 40 13.66 6.54 9.50
N VAL A 41 14.40 5.74 8.73
CA VAL A 41 15.01 6.16 7.45
C VAL A 41 13.94 6.58 6.45
N ALA A 42 12.85 5.80 6.32
CA ALA A 42 11.77 6.15 5.40
C ALA A 42 11.05 7.44 5.82
N ARG A 43 10.77 7.63 7.11
CA ARG A 43 10.14 8.86 7.63
C ARG A 43 11.02 10.08 7.42
N ASP A 44 12.32 10.00 7.69
CA ASP A 44 13.21 11.15 7.50
C ASP A 44 13.30 11.56 6.03
N GLY A 45 13.47 10.58 5.13
CA GLY A 45 13.49 10.86 3.70
C GLY A 45 12.15 11.40 3.18
N LEU A 46 11.02 10.92 3.70
CA LEU A 46 9.69 11.44 3.35
C LEU A 46 9.44 12.88 3.85
N LYS A 47 10.12 13.34 4.91
CA LYS A 47 10.07 14.78 5.27
C LYS A 47 10.66 15.66 4.16
N LYS A 48 11.68 15.17 3.46
CA LYS A 48 12.34 15.87 2.34
C LYS A 48 11.62 15.63 1.01
N HIS A 49 11.02 14.44 0.84
CA HIS A 49 10.28 14.03 -0.36
C HIS A 49 8.85 13.59 0.00
N PRO A 50 7.96 14.51 0.41
CA PRO A 50 6.63 14.16 0.91
C PRO A 50 5.73 13.51 -0.15
N ASN A 51 6.01 13.76 -1.42
CA ASN A 51 5.29 13.20 -2.57
C ASN A 51 6.08 12.05 -3.23
N TYR A 52 6.54 11.09 -2.44
CA TYR A 52 7.24 9.92 -2.96
C TYR A 52 6.48 8.61 -2.64
N PRO A 53 5.57 8.16 -3.53
CA PRO A 53 4.66 7.05 -3.23
C PRO A 53 5.39 5.74 -2.97
N SER A 54 6.46 5.44 -3.72
CA SER A 54 7.27 4.23 -3.49
C SER A 54 7.84 4.17 -2.08
N ALA A 55 8.34 5.29 -1.56
CA ALA A 55 8.85 5.35 -0.18
C ALA A 55 7.74 5.21 0.87
N ARG A 56 6.55 5.78 0.63
CA ARG A 56 5.38 5.59 1.50
C ARG A 56 4.92 4.13 1.54
N ILE A 57 4.95 3.44 0.39
CA ILE A 57 4.68 2.00 0.34
C ILE A 57 5.72 1.23 1.18
N THR A 58 7.01 1.53 1.05
CA THR A 58 8.05 0.89 1.85
C THR A 58 7.86 1.16 3.35
N LEU A 59 7.52 2.39 3.74
CA LEU A 59 7.19 2.74 5.12
C LEU A 59 5.98 1.96 5.63
N GLY A 60 4.87 1.94 4.87
CA GLY A 60 3.67 1.19 5.22
C GLY A 60 3.95 -0.32 5.36
N ARG A 61 4.80 -0.88 4.51
CA ARG A 61 5.22 -2.29 4.60
C ARG A 61 6.09 -2.57 5.82
N ALA A 62 6.97 -1.65 6.20
CA ALA A 62 7.75 -1.79 7.43
C ALA A 62 6.84 -1.72 8.68
N LEU A 63 5.85 -0.81 8.67
CA LEU A 63 4.85 -0.70 9.74
C LEU A 63 3.95 -1.93 9.85
N LEU A 64 3.58 -2.53 8.71
CA LEU A 64 2.87 -3.82 8.68
C LEU A 64 3.68 -4.93 9.35
N ASP A 65 4.98 -5.01 9.05
CA ASP A 65 5.89 -6.02 9.58
C ASP A 65 6.10 -5.85 11.10
N THR A 66 6.07 -4.61 11.61
CA THR A 66 6.08 -4.33 13.06
C THR A 66 4.74 -4.57 13.74
N GLY A 67 3.66 -4.85 12.98
CA GLY A 67 2.30 -5.02 13.50
C GLY A 67 1.53 -3.72 13.74
N ASP A 68 2.06 -2.57 13.34
CA ASP A 68 1.38 -1.27 13.46
C ASP A 68 0.44 -1.05 12.26
N LEU A 69 -0.64 -1.84 12.24
CA LEU A 69 -1.59 -1.88 11.13
C LEU A 69 -2.29 -0.52 10.91
N ALA A 70 -2.50 0.24 11.98
CA ALA A 70 -3.15 1.55 11.93
C ALA A 70 -2.26 2.59 11.24
N ALA A 71 -0.98 2.69 11.59
CA ALA A 71 -0.07 3.61 10.90
C ALA A 71 0.19 3.15 9.46
N ALA A 72 0.32 1.83 9.23
CA ALA A 72 0.49 1.30 7.88
C ALA A 72 -0.69 1.65 6.96
N LYS A 73 -1.92 1.48 7.46
CA LYS A 73 -3.15 1.86 6.76
C LYS A 73 -3.10 3.32 6.30
N ALA A 74 -2.74 4.25 7.19
CA ALA A 74 -2.69 5.68 6.88
C ALA A 74 -1.70 6.01 5.75
N GLU A 75 -0.55 5.33 5.70
CA GLU A 75 0.42 5.51 4.62
C GLU A 75 -0.10 5.01 3.27
N PHE A 76 -0.72 3.83 3.23
CA PHE A 76 -1.31 3.30 1.98
C PHE A 76 -2.49 4.13 1.49
N GLU A 77 -3.36 4.61 2.40
CA GLU A 77 -4.44 5.53 2.04
C GLU A 77 -3.89 6.83 1.44
N THR A 78 -2.77 7.34 1.95
CA THR A 78 -2.12 8.54 1.40
C THR A 78 -1.60 8.29 -0.02
N VAL A 79 -1.03 7.10 -0.28
CA VAL A 79 -0.61 6.71 -1.63
C VAL A 79 -1.80 6.62 -2.58
N LEU A 80 -2.90 6.00 -2.14
CA LEU A 80 -4.11 5.84 -2.95
C LEU A 80 -4.87 7.14 -3.20
N LYS A 81 -4.76 8.13 -2.31
CA LYS A 81 -5.28 9.49 -2.57
C LYS A 81 -4.56 10.15 -3.74
N ALA A 82 -3.25 9.91 -3.89
CA ALA A 82 -2.46 10.47 -4.98
C ALA A 82 -2.51 9.61 -6.25
N ALA A 83 -2.61 8.29 -6.10
CA ALA A 83 -2.62 7.30 -7.18
C ALA A 83 -3.66 6.21 -6.86
N PRO A 84 -4.95 6.43 -7.19
CA PRO A 84 -6.03 5.50 -6.85
C PRO A 84 -5.88 4.12 -7.52
N ASP A 85 -5.24 4.07 -8.68
CA ASP A 85 -4.96 2.83 -9.42
C ASP A 85 -3.69 2.10 -8.96
N ASN A 86 -3.07 2.51 -7.85
CA ASN A 86 -1.89 1.85 -7.33
C ASN A 86 -2.24 0.49 -6.70
N ILE A 87 -2.16 -0.56 -7.52
CA ILE A 87 -2.45 -1.96 -7.17
C ILE A 87 -1.70 -2.39 -5.90
N VAL A 88 -0.42 -2.03 -5.77
CA VAL A 88 0.42 -2.42 -4.63
C VAL A 88 -0.10 -1.83 -3.33
N ALA A 89 -0.40 -0.52 -3.31
CA ALA A 89 -0.95 0.15 -2.15
C ALA A 89 -2.38 -0.34 -1.82
N SER A 90 -3.21 -0.58 -2.83
CA SER A 90 -4.56 -1.15 -2.65
C SER A 90 -4.53 -2.51 -1.97
N ARG A 91 -3.61 -3.38 -2.41
CA ARG A 91 -3.43 -4.71 -1.84
C ARG A 91 -2.96 -4.66 -0.39
N TYR A 92 -1.96 -3.84 -0.08
CA TYR A 92 -1.48 -3.71 1.30
C TYR A 92 -2.49 -3.02 2.22
N LEU A 93 -3.28 -2.07 1.70
CA LEU A 93 -4.40 -1.51 2.45
C LEU A 93 -5.43 -2.60 2.82
N ALA A 94 -5.75 -3.50 1.88
CA ALA A 94 -6.63 -4.62 2.14
C ALA A 94 -6.09 -5.54 3.25
N GLU A 95 -4.79 -5.82 3.23
CA GLU A 95 -4.10 -6.58 4.27
C GLU A 95 -4.14 -5.89 5.65
N CYS A 96 -3.95 -4.55 5.70
CA CYS A 96 -4.12 -3.78 6.93
C CYS A 96 -5.54 -3.89 7.48
N LEU A 97 -6.55 -3.72 6.61
CA LEU A 97 -7.96 -3.78 6.98
C LEU A 97 -8.34 -5.17 7.52
N GLU A 98 -7.83 -6.22 6.87
CA GLU A 98 -7.98 -7.61 7.33
C GLU A 98 -7.45 -7.79 8.75
N GLY A 99 -6.21 -7.35 9.00
CA GLY A 99 -5.58 -7.48 10.32
C GLY A 99 -6.25 -6.62 11.40
N LEU A 100 -6.88 -5.50 11.01
CA LEU A 100 -7.70 -4.67 11.89
C LEU A 100 -9.11 -5.23 12.15
N GLY A 101 -9.49 -6.32 11.48
CA GLY A 101 -10.81 -6.95 11.57
C GLY A 101 -11.89 -6.33 10.68
N ASP A 102 -11.55 -5.36 9.85
CA ASP A 102 -12.47 -4.73 8.89
C ASP A 102 -12.56 -5.58 7.61
N ILE A 103 -13.21 -6.75 7.75
CA ILE A 103 -13.29 -7.77 6.69
C ILE A 103 -14.06 -7.23 5.48
N GLU A 104 -15.08 -6.39 5.70
CA GLU A 104 -15.88 -5.81 4.63
C GLU A 104 -15.04 -4.87 3.74
N GLY A 105 -14.31 -3.93 4.37
CA GLY A 105 -13.43 -3.03 3.63
C GLY A 105 -12.27 -3.77 2.97
N ALA A 106 -11.68 -4.77 3.64
CA ALA A 106 -10.64 -5.61 3.06
C ALA A 106 -11.12 -6.36 1.81
N THR A 107 -12.31 -6.96 1.86
CA THR A 107 -12.95 -7.64 0.73
C THR A 107 -13.16 -6.69 -0.44
N GLY A 108 -13.68 -5.49 -0.18
CA GLY A 108 -13.86 -4.46 -1.21
C GLY A 108 -12.54 -4.07 -1.90
N ARG A 109 -11.45 -3.94 -1.13
CA ARG A 109 -10.13 -3.60 -1.67
C ARG A 109 -9.46 -4.73 -2.42
N TYR A 110 -9.58 -5.99 -1.97
CA TYR A 110 -9.10 -7.12 -2.75
C TYR A 110 -9.86 -7.28 -4.06
N LYS A 111 -11.18 -7.08 -4.08
CA LYS A 111 -11.98 -7.06 -5.32
C LYS A 111 -11.51 -5.99 -6.29
N LEU A 112 -11.29 -4.76 -5.83
CA LEU A 112 -10.76 -3.68 -6.67
C LEU A 112 -9.37 -4.02 -7.22
N THR A 113 -8.50 -4.59 -6.38
CA THR A 113 -7.15 -5.02 -6.77
C THR A 113 -7.22 -6.04 -7.90
N LEU A 114 -8.15 -7.00 -7.84
CA LEU A 114 -8.36 -7.99 -8.90
C LEU A 114 -9.03 -7.43 -10.15
N GLN A 115 -9.84 -6.38 -10.05
CA GLN A 115 -10.36 -5.68 -11.23
C GLN A 115 -9.22 -4.99 -12.01
N LEU A 116 -8.29 -4.35 -11.30
CA LEU A 116 -7.14 -3.67 -11.90
C LEU A 116 -6.05 -4.66 -12.34
N ALA A 117 -5.82 -5.71 -11.57
CA ALA A 117 -4.83 -6.74 -11.80
C ALA A 117 -5.42 -8.15 -11.58
N PRO A 118 -6.11 -8.71 -12.60
CA PRO A 118 -6.74 -10.03 -12.51
C PRO A 118 -5.77 -11.18 -12.20
N GLY A 119 -4.48 -10.98 -12.48
CA GLY A 119 -3.41 -11.95 -12.21
C GLY A 119 -2.78 -11.87 -10.82
N ASP A 120 -3.23 -10.97 -9.92
CA ASP A 120 -2.67 -10.85 -8.57
C ASP A 120 -3.07 -12.06 -7.71
N LYS A 121 -2.19 -13.06 -7.67
CA LYS A 121 -2.42 -14.31 -6.91
C LYS A 121 -2.65 -14.05 -5.43
N GLN A 122 -1.99 -13.05 -4.83
CA GLN A 122 -2.17 -12.78 -3.40
C GLN A 122 -3.57 -12.24 -3.12
N ALA A 123 -4.04 -11.25 -3.89
CA ALA A 123 -5.38 -10.72 -3.76
C ALA A 123 -6.45 -11.79 -4.01
N SER A 124 -6.24 -12.66 -5.01
CA SER A 124 -7.16 -13.77 -5.30
C SER A 124 -7.21 -14.78 -4.15
N SER A 125 -6.06 -15.23 -3.65
CA SER A 125 -6.00 -16.17 -2.52
C SER A 125 -6.60 -15.58 -1.24
N ARG A 126 -6.34 -14.31 -0.94
CA ARG A 126 -6.89 -13.62 0.24
C ARG A 126 -8.39 -13.43 0.14
N LEU A 127 -8.90 -12.99 -1.01
CA LEU A 127 -10.33 -12.86 -1.25
C LEU A 127 -11.05 -14.20 -1.12
N HIS A 128 -10.49 -15.25 -1.72
CA HIS A 128 -11.03 -16.60 -1.59
C HIS A 128 -11.06 -17.06 -0.13
N ALA A 129 -9.97 -16.83 0.62
CA ALA A 129 -9.93 -17.15 2.04
C ALA A 129 -11.02 -16.39 2.84
N MET A 130 -11.30 -15.13 2.50
CA MET A 130 -12.36 -14.34 3.15
C MET A 130 -13.77 -14.82 2.82
N GLU A 131 -14.05 -15.16 1.57
CA GLU A 131 -15.35 -15.68 1.15
C GLU A 131 -15.64 -17.06 1.78
N HIS A 132 -14.59 -17.87 1.97
CA HIS A 132 -14.67 -19.17 2.64
C HIS A 132 -14.60 -19.07 4.18
N ARG A 133 -14.20 -17.93 4.75
CA ARG A 133 -14.22 -17.67 6.19
C ARG A 133 -15.64 -17.53 6.76
N GLY A 134 -16.67 -17.70 5.92
CA GLY A 134 -18.07 -17.59 6.27
C GLY A 134 -18.45 -16.17 6.68
N PRO A 135 -19.73 -15.78 6.56
CA PRO A 135 -20.16 -14.51 7.13
C PRO A 135 -19.96 -14.60 8.65
N SER A 136 -18.97 -13.88 9.19
CA SER A 136 -19.10 -13.42 10.56
C SER A 136 -20.36 -12.57 10.58
N ALA A 137 -21.39 -13.09 11.22
CA ALA A 137 -22.77 -12.69 11.04
C ALA A 137 -23.04 -11.24 11.44
N VAL A 138 -22.79 -10.26 10.57
CA VAL A 138 -23.59 -9.05 10.39
C VAL A 138 -23.20 -8.30 9.12
N ALA A 139 -24.24 -7.76 8.47
CA ALA A 139 -24.28 -6.80 7.37
C ALA A 139 -24.21 -7.36 5.95
N ALA A 140 -25.41 -7.52 5.38
CA ALA A 140 -25.66 -7.73 3.96
C ALA A 140 -25.05 -6.59 3.12
N PRO A 141 -24.55 -6.87 1.90
CA PRO A 141 -24.08 -5.82 1.00
C PRO A 141 -25.26 -4.96 0.54
N ALA A 142 -25.20 -3.66 0.80
CA ALA A 142 -26.01 -2.70 0.04
C ALA A 142 -25.60 -2.82 -1.45
N PRO A 143 -26.56 -2.89 -2.39
CA PRO A 143 -26.22 -2.97 -3.81
C PRO A 143 -25.49 -1.70 -4.25
N SER A 144 -24.38 -1.87 -4.98
CA SER A 144 -23.72 -0.75 -5.66
C SER A 144 -24.73 -0.01 -6.54
N PRO A 145 -24.76 1.34 -6.55
CA PRO A 145 -25.61 2.05 -7.49
C PRO A 145 -25.16 1.73 -8.92
N PRO A 146 -26.10 1.59 -9.88
CA PRO A 146 -25.75 1.35 -11.28
C PRO A 146 -24.89 2.50 -11.79
N ALA A 147 -23.81 2.15 -12.49
CA ALA A 147 -22.95 3.10 -13.19
C ALA A 147 -23.82 4.03 -14.04
N ALA A 148 -23.72 5.34 -13.77
CA ALA A 148 -24.38 6.35 -14.58
C ALA A 148 -23.88 6.22 -16.02
N PRO A 149 -24.76 6.28 -17.03
CA PRO A 149 -24.33 6.31 -18.42
C PRO A 149 -23.54 7.60 -18.64
N GLN A 150 -22.27 7.45 -18.99
CA GLN A 150 -21.48 8.55 -19.54
C GLN A 150 -22.13 8.90 -20.89
N THR A 151 -22.91 9.98 -20.92
CA THR A 151 -23.34 10.57 -22.18
C THR A 151 -22.11 11.24 -22.82
N PRO A 152 -21.76 10.90 -24.07
CA PRO A 152 -20.71 11.61 -24.76
C PRO A 152 -21.15 13.05 -25.02
N SER A 153 -20.27 14.00 -24.73
CA SER A 153 -20.39 15.40 -25.13
C SER A 153 -20.38 15.48 -26.66
N PRO A 154 -21.37 16.12 -27.32
CA PRO A 154 -21.23 16.47 -28.71
C PRO A 154 -20.44 17.78 -28.83
N ALA A 155 -19.22 17.66 -29.34
CA ALA A 155 -18.50 18.77 -29.94
C ALA A 155 -19.07 19.07 -31.35
N ALA A 156 -19.07 20.36 -31.69
CA ALA A 156 -19.15 20.97 -33.02
C ALA A 156 -20.48 20.93 -33.78
N ALA A 157 -21.03 22.11 -34.09
CA ALA A 157 -20.94 22.69 -35.44
C ALA A 157 -21.68 24.06 -35.52
N THR A 158 -20.95 25.03 -36.07
CA THR A 158 -21.34 26.26 -36.81
C THR A 158 -22.16 27.33 -36.11
#